data_AF-A0A4R3E7V4-F1
#
_entry.id   AF-A0A4R3E7V4-F1
#
_cell.length_a   1.000
_cell.length_b   1.000
_cell.length_c   1.000
_cell.angle_alpha   90.00
_cell.angle_beta   90.00
_cell.angle_gamma   90.00
#
_symmetry.space_group_name_H-M   'P 1'
#
loop_
_entity.id
_entity.type
_entity.pdbx_description
1 polymer ?
#
loop_
_entity_poly.entity_id
_entity_poly.type
_entity_poly.pdbx_seq_one_letter_code
_entity_poly.pdbx_strand_id
1 'polypeptide(L)' 'MADTRIDIAIEAGAKALHENAREKRQFTWEESSEEWRRDLRAFVRPIVEAAVEASDDYLTAATRKPRPPSGR' A
#
# COMPACT_ATOMS: atom_id res chain seq x y z
N MET A 1 17.34 5.08 2.00
CA MET A 1 16.84 4.95 0.60
C MET A 1 15.72 5.95 0.46
N ALA A 2 15.39 6.44 -0.74
CA ALA A 2 14.38 7.50 -0.86
C ALA A 2 13.05 7.00 -0.26
N ASP A 3 12.66 7.50 0.91
CA ASP A 3 11.43 7.11 1.60
C ASP A 3 10.25 7.75 0.88
N THR A 4 9.97 7.24 -0.31
CA THR A 4 8.77 7.65 -1.03
C THR A 4 7.55 7.09 -0.30
N ARG A 5 6.43 7.81 -0.35
CA ARG A 5 5.15 7.34 0.19
C ARG A 5 4.81 5.93 -0.32
N ILE A 6 5.17 5.63 -1.57
CA ILE A 6 4.91 4.33 -2.18
C ILE A 6 5.82 3.23 -1.60
N ASP A 7 7.09 3.50 -1.32
CA ASP A 7 7.98 2.50 -0.71
C ASP A 7 7.52 2.12 0.71
N ILE A 8 7.04 3.11 1.49
CA ILE A 8 6.45 2.87 2.80
C ILE A 8 5.18 2.02 2.69
N ALA A 9 4.31 2.32 1.72
CA ALA A 9 3.09 1.55 1.50
C ALA A 9 3.38 0.11 1.08
N ILE A 10 4.41 -0.10 0.26
CA ILE A 10 4.84 -1.43 -0.19
C ILE A 10 5.39 -2.25 0.98
N GLU A 11 6.25 -1.67 1.82
CA GLU A 11 6.76 -2.35 3.02
C GLU A 11 5.61 -2.73 3.97
N ALA A 12 4.66 -1.82 4.20
CA ALA A 12 3.49 -2.09 5.02
C ALA A 12 2.60 -3.20 4.44
N GLY A 13 2.37 -3.16 3.12
CA GLY A 13 1.59 -4.19 2.41
C GLY A 13 2.24 -5.57 2.46
N ALA A 14 3.56 -5.63 2.26
CA ALA A 14 4.33 -6.88 2.30
C ALA A 14 4.31 -7.49 3.71
N LYS A 15 4.57 -6.67 4.74
CA LYS A 15 4.48 -7.10 6.14
C LYS A 15 3.09 -7.59 6.50
N ALA A 16 2.05 -6.86 6.12
CA ALA A 16 0.67 -7.23 6.40
C ALA A 16 0.30 -8.57 5.73
N LEU A 17 0.69 -8.78 4.47
CA LEU A 17 0.47 -10.04 3.77
C LEU A 17 1.16 -11.21 4.49
N HIS A 18 2.45 -11.06 4.82
CA HIS A 18 3.21 -12.08 5.52
C HIS A 18 2.59 -12.45 6.87
N GLU A 19 2.31 -11.46 7.72
CA GLU A 19 1.77 -11.70 9.05
C GLU A 19 0.37 -12.31 9.04
N ASN A 20 -0.46 -12.01 8.03
CA ASN A 20 -1.78 -12.62 7.88
C ASN A 20 -1.71 -14.04 7.29
N ALA A 21 -0.77 -14.30 6.38
CA ALA A 21 -0.67 -15.59 5.70
C ALA A 21 0.17 -16.62 6.47
N ARG A 22 1.06 -16.18 7.36
CA ARG A 22 2.00 -17.08 8.03
C ARG A 22 1.31 -18.03 8.99
N GLU A 23 1.87 -19.24 9.09
CA GLU A 23 1.44 -20.22 10.10
C GLU A 23 2.15 -20.01 11.45
N LYS A 24 1.65 -20.65 12.52
CA LYS A 24 2.16 -20.49 13.90
C LYS A 24 3.66 -20.76 14.06
N ARG A 25 4.28 -21.56 13.18
CA ARG A 25 5.69 -21.96 13.27
C ARG A 25 6.57 -21.33 12.19
N GLN A 26 6.03 -20.44 11.36
CA GLN A 26 6.81 -19.66 10.41
C GLN A 26 7.35 -18.40 11.08
N PHE A 27 8.51 -17.93 10.62
CA PHE A 27 9.15 -16.70 11.11
C PHE A 27 8.21 -15.50 10.99
N THR A 28 8.31 -14.57 11.93
CA THR A 28 7.69 -13.24 11.79
C THR A 28 8.35 -12.45 10.66
N TRP A 29 7.75 -11.33 10.26
CA TRP A 29 8.31 -10.46 9.22
C TRP A 29 9.74 -10.04 9.58
N GLU A 30 9.96 -9.57 10.80
CA GLU A 30 11.26 -9.08 11.28
C GLU A 30 12.33 -10.19 11.33
N GLU A 31 11.93 -11.43 11.56
CA GLU A 31 12.82 -12.60 11.60
C GLU A 31 13.07 -13.21 10.23
N SER A 32 12.30 -12.81 9.22
CA SER A 32 12.43 -13.36 7.87
C SER A 32 13.67 -12.83 7.16
N SER A 33 14.23 -13.66 6.27
CA SER A 33 15.39 -13.29 5.48
C SER A 33 15.11 -12.04 4.64
N GLU A 34 16.16 -11.25 4.38
CA GLU A 34 16.04 -10.08 3.51
C GLU A 34 15.63 -10.48 2.08
N GLU A 35 16.06 -11.66 1.61
CA GLU A 35 15.61 -12.24 0.34
C GLU A 35 14.10 -12.44 0.31
N TRP A 36 13.52 -13.07 1.34
CA TRP A 36 12.08 -13.27 1.44
C TRP A 36 11.33 -11.94 1.47
N ARG A 37 11.79 -10.99 2.30
CA ARG A 37 11.16 -9.67 2.42
C ARG A 37 11.22 -8.88 1.10
N ARG A 38 12.34 -8.96 0.37
CA ARG A 38 12.50 -8.36 -0.96
C ARG A 38 11.50 -8.96 -1.96
N ASP A 39 11.38 -10.27 -1.98
CA ASP A 39 10.51 -10.96 -2.93
C ASP A 39 9.03 -10.71 -2.63
N LEU A 40 8.65 -10.63 -1.35
CA LEU A 40 7.30 -10.22 -0.96
C LEU A 40 7.00 -8.75 -1.31
N ARG A 41 7.96 -7.83 -1.11
CA ARG A 41 7.81 -6.45 -1.59
C ARG A 41 7.59 -6.39 -3.10
N ALA A 42 8.34 -7.18 -3.88
CA ALA A 42 8.16 -7.26 -5.32
C ALA A 42 6.78 -7.85 -5.70
N PHE A 43 6.32 -8.86 -4.96
CA PHE A 43 5.01 -9.49 -5.16
C PHE A 43 3.84 -8.54 -4.91
N VAL A 44 3.87 -7.75 -3.83
CA VAL A 44 2.76 -6.85 -3.47
C VAL A 44 2.80 -5.51 -4.20
N ARG A 45 3.94 -5.11 -4.78
CA ARG A 45 4.12 -3.82 -5.46
C ARG A 45 2.96 -3.44 -6.40
N PRO A 46 2.55 -4.26 -7.38
CA PRO A 46 1.53 -3.84 -8.34
C PRO A 46 0.16 -3.57 -7.70
N ILE A 47 -0.24 -4.37 -6.70
CA ILE A 47 -1.52 -4.16 -6.03
C ILE A 47 -1.49 -2.94 -5.11
N VAL A 48 -0.35 -2.68 -4.45
CA VAL A 48 -0.18 -1.50 -3.60
C VAL A 48 -0.15 -0.21 -4.44
N GLU A 49 0.58 -0.20 -5.56
CA GLU A 49 0.62 0.95 -6.48
C GLU A 49 -0.78 1.31 -6.98
N ALA A 50 -1.54 0.32 -7.46
CA ALA A 50 -2.92 0.53 -7.90
C ALA A 50 -3.86 1.00 -6.77
N ALA A 51 -3.70 0.47 -5.55
CA ALA A 51 -4.52 0.88 -4.42
C ALA A 51 -4.22 2.33 -3.97
N VAL A 52 -2.96 2.75 -4.02
CA VAL A 52 -2.57 4.13 -3.71
C VAL A 52 -3.13 5.09 -4.76
N GLU A 53 -3.00 4.77 -6.05
CA GLU A 53 -3.58 5.55 -7.15
C GLU A 53 -5.10 5.70 -6.98
N ALA A 54 -5.82 4.59 -6.79
CA ALA A 54 -7.27 4.61 -6.61
C ALA A 54 -7.70 5.43 -5.37
N SER A 55 -6.93 5.38 -4.29
CA SER A 55 -7.19 6.19 -3.10
C SER A 55 -6.97 7.69 -3.37
N ASP A 56 -5.94 8.05 -4.13
CA ASP A 56 -5.64 9.44 -4.46
C ASP A 56 -6.72 10.04 -5.38
N ASP A 57 -7.20 9.26 -6.35
CA ASP A 57 -8.31 9.63 -7.21
C ASP A 57 -9.60 9.87 -6.41
N TYR A 58 -9.92 8.97 -5.48
CA TYR A 58 -11.08 9.10 -4.61
C TYR A 58 -11.02 10.38 -3.75
N LEU A 59 -9.88 10.62 -3.10
CA LEU A 59 -9.70 11.81 -2.26
C LEU A 59 -9.75 13.11 -3.09
N THR A 60 -9.22 13.08 -4.31
CA THR A 60 -9.30 14.22 -5.24
C THR A 60 -10.74 14.48 -5.68
N ALA A 61 -11.52 13.44 -5.96
CA ALA A 61 -12.93 13.57 -6.31
C ALA A 61 -13.77 14.07 -5.12
N ALA A 62 -13.55 13.53 -3.92
CA ALA A 62 -14.29 13.87 -2.71
C ALA A 62 -14.05 15.33 -2.25
N THR A 63 -12.89 15.90 -2.55
CA THR A 63 -12.54 17.28 -2.17
C THR A 63 -13.01 18.34 -3.18
N ARG A 64 -13.48 17.94 -4.37
CA ARG A 64 -14.12 18.86 -5.33
C ARG A 64 -15.52 19.24 -4.81
N LYS A 65 -15.60 20.40 -4.14
CA LYS A 65 -16.88 21.01 -3.73
C LYS A 65 -17.81 21.12 -4.95
N PRO A 66 -19.09 20.70 -4.85
CA PRO A 66 -20.04 20.94 -5.93
C PRO A 66 -20.17 22.44 -6.19
N ARG A 67 -20.02 22.85 -7.45
CA ARG A 67 -20.25 24.24 -7.86
C ARG A 67 -21.71 24.58 -7.53
N PRO A 68 -22.00 25.61 -6.71
CA PRO A 68 -23.38 26.00 -6.49
C PRO A 68 -24.02 26.35 -7.84
N PRO A 69 -25.30 26.02 -8.06
CA PRO A 69 -25.97 26.38 -9.29
C PRO A 69 -25.89 27.90 -9.45
N SER A 70 -25.39 28.35 -10.60
CA SER A 70 -25.40 29.75 -10.98
C SER A 70 -26.85 30.18 -11.17
N GLY A 71 -27.47 30.67 -10.10
CA GLY A 71 -28.80 31.27 -10.14
C GLY A 71 -28.79 32.47 -11.09
N ARG A 72 -29.65 32.42 -12.10
CA ARG A 72 -30.15 33.61 -12.81
C ARG A 72 -31.37 34.12 -12.07
#